data_AF-A0A844AH90-F1
#
_entry.id   AF-A0A844AH90-F1
#
_cell.length_a   1.000
_cell.length_b   1.000
_cell.length_c   1.000
_cell.angle_alpha   90.00
_cell.angle_beta   90.00
_cell.angle_gamma   90.00
#
_symmetry.space_group_name_H-M   'P 1'
#
loop_
_entity.id
_entity.type
_entity.pdbx_description
1 polymer ?
#
loop_
_entity_poly.entity_id
_entity_poly.type
_entity_poly.pdbx_seq_one_letter_code
_entity_poly.pdbx_strand_id
1 'polypeptide(L)'
;MFKLKSKRSGLSVTAATVGRTAAAGYGLSMGHDLWKATKKGKDGLSIILVVLGSLVLPVLGGRELVRGHDRGFAGTLFKTFLGSLFLAAAGFALAWFVFFILIGLLASQPNGLPAPWQAVLWLAASVTAVMWCVGLLWGAIERPARLKSIGIQRANEQFLENRGFRTTDGDDITHFDPDGQPLRFIEAHSDRIVFMAVGKRGKRGFINLDAEGRMTSYSGVM
;
A
#
# COMPACT_ATOMS: atom_id res chain seq x y z
N MET A 1 -19.57 4.97 -13.52
CA MET A 1 -18.69 5.33 -12.38
C MET A 1 -17.38 4.55 -12.53
N PHE A 2 -16.38 5.11 -13.21
CA PHE A 2 -15.07 4.46 -13.41
C PHE A 2 -13.95 5.36 -12.85
N LYS A 3 -13.09 4.77 -12.03
CA LYS A 3 -11.96 5.42 -11.32
C LYS A 3 -10.65 5.05 -12.02
N LEU A 4 -9.85 6.02 -12.47
CA LEU A 4 -8.43 5.83 -12.88
C LEU A 4 -7.66 7.13 -12.54
N LYS A 5 -6.87 7.27 -11.48
CA LYS A 5 -5.57 6.68 -11.05
C LYS A 5 -4.36 7.18 -11.88
N SER A 6 -3.58 8.11 -11.30
CA SER A 6 -2.44 8.82 -11.92
C SER A 6 -1.27 7.90 -12.31
N LYS A 7 -0.74 8.08 -13.53
CA LYS A 7 0.46 7.40 -14.03
C LYS A 7 1.74 8.03 -13.48
N ARG A 8 2.60 7.20 -12.89
CA ARG A 8 3.97 7.54 -12.44
C ARG A 8 4.96 7.47 -13.62
N SER A 9 6.06 8.23 -13.54
CA SER A 9 7.21 8.26 -14.47
C SER A 9 7.64 6.87 -14.98
N GLY A 10 7.65 6.70 -16.31
CA GLY A 10 7.78 5.41 -16.99
C GLY A 10 9.07 4.63 -16.72
N LEU A 11 10.20 5.27 -16.40
CA LEU A 11 11.49 4.59 -16.18
C LEU A 11 11.69 4.11 -14.74
N SER A 12 11.23 4.89 -13.75
CA SER A 12 11.16 4.44 -12.35
C SER A 12 10.05 3.42 -12.14
N VAL A 13 8.96 3.54 -12.92
CA VAL A 13 7.96 2.48 -13.05
C VAL A 13 8.58 1.26 -13.69
N THR A 14 9.38 1.34 -14.77
CA THR A 14 9.92 0.15 -15.45
C THR A 14 10.91 -0.64 -14.59
N ALA A 15 11.85 -0.02 -13.87
CA ALA A 15 12.75 -0.74 -12.96
C ALA A 15 12.02 -1.33 -11.73
N ALA A 16 11.07 -0.57 -11.15
CA ALA A 16 10.17 -1.10 -10.12
C ALA A 16 9.18 -2.14 -10.67
N THR A 17 8.91 -2.12 -11.98
CA THR A 17 8.04 -3.07 -12.70
C THR A 17 8.83 -4.32 -13.03
N VAL A 18 10.11 -4.27 -13.39
CA VAL A 18 10.94 -5.46 -13.63
C VAL A 18 11.13 -6.27 -12.34
N GLY A 19 11.37 -5.61 -11.20
CA GLY A 19 11.37 -6.28 -9.89
C GLY A 19 9.98 -6.81 -9.48
N ARG A 20 8.90 -6.06 -9.77
CA ARG A 20 7.52 -6.49 -9.53
C ARG A 20 7.00 -7.52 -10.51
N THR A 21 7.50 -7.61 -11.75
CA THR A 21 7.13 -8.61 -12.75
C THR A 21 7.94 -9.87 -12.56
N ALA A 22 9.17 -9.79 -12.03
CA ALA A 22 9.88 -10.96 -11.53
C ALA A 22 9.19 -11.54 -10.29
N ALA A 23 8.85 -10.71 -9.30
CA ALA A 23 8.11 -11.15 -8.12
C ALA A 23 6.65 -11.58 -8.45
N ALA A 24 5.99 -10.91 -9.39
CA ALA A 24 4.68 -11.34 -9.89
C ALA A 24 4.78 -12.58 -10.76
N GLY A 25 5.86 -12.78 -11.51
CA GLY A 25 6.11 -13.99 -12.29
C GLY A 25 6.32 -15.20 -11.39
N TYR A 26 7.12 -15.06 -10.33
CA TYR A 26 7.27 -16.06 -9.27
C TYR A 26 5.98 -16.28 -8.48
N GLY A 27 5.27 -15.21 -8.11
CA GLY A 27 4.00 -15.32 -7.39
C GLY A 27 2.89 -15.96 -8.23
N LEU A 28 2.87 -15.72 -9.54
CA LEU A 28 1.89 -16.26 -10.47
C LEU A 28 2.24 -17.70 -10.87
N SER A 29 3.52 -18.06 -11.01
CA SER A 29 3.93 -19.46 -11.18
C SER A 29 3.65 -20.28 -9.92
N MET A 30 4.02 -19.78 -8.73
CA MET A 30 3.66 -20.41 -7.46
C MET A 30 2.14 -20.52 -7.31
N GLY A 31 1.39 -19.46 -7.62
CA GLY A 31 -0.07 -19.47 -7.54
C GLY A 31 -0.71 -20.46 -8.51
N HIS A 32 -0.17 -20.59 -9.73
CA HIS A 32 -0.62 -21.55 -10.72
C HIS A 32 -0.31 -23.00 -10.34
N ASP A 33 0.87 -23.25 -9.76
CA ASP A 33 1.26 -24.59 -9.28
C ASP A 33 0.45 -24.98 -8.05
N LEU A 34 0.21 -24.02 -7.14
CA LEU A 34 -0.68 -24.17 -6.00
C LEU A 34 -2.12 -24.46 -6.45
N TRP A 35 -2.62 -23.78 -7.48
CA TRP A 35 -3.94 -24.02 -8.08
C TRP A 35 -4.05 -25.42 -8.70
N LYS A 36 -3.02 -25.87 -9.42
CA LYS A 36 -2.98 -27.23 -9.98
C LYS A 36 -2.94 -28.31 -8.90
N ALA A 37 -2.17 -28.10 -7.83
CA ALA A 37 -2.08 -29.03 -6.70
C ALA A 37 -3.41 -29.11 -5.93
N THR A 38 -4.08 -27.97 -5.74
CA THR A 38 -5.33 -27.88 -4.98
C THR A 38 -6.56 -28.32 -5.77
N LYS A 39 -6.56 -28.24 -7.11
CA LYS A 39 -7.67 -28.76 -7.93
C LYS A 39 -7.92 -30.28 -7.74
N LYS A 40 -6.94 -31.03 -7.25
CA LYS A 40 -7.08 -32.47 -6.91
C LYS A 40 -7.68 -32.74 -5.52
N GLY A 41 -7.69 -31.76 -4.61
CA GLY A 41 -8.23 -31.90 -3.25
C GLY A 41 -9.08 -30.69 -2.87
N LYS A 42 -10.40 -30.88 -2.76
CA LYS A 42 -11.38 -29.81 -2.48
C LYS A 42 -11.05 -28.99 -1.22
N ASP A 43 -10.33 -29.58 -0.27
CA ASP A 43 -9.99 -28.96 1.01
C ASP A 43 -8.55 -28.41 1.08
N GLY A 44 -7.71 -28.66 0.07
CA GLY A 44 -6.30 -28.24 0.10
C GLY A 44 -6.12 -26.73 -0.02
N LEU A 45 -6.98 -26.06 -0.79
CA LEU A 45 -6.88 -24.63 -1.04
C LEU A 45 -7.22 -23.81 0.21
N SER A 46 -8.23 -24.22 0.96
CA SER A 46 -8.63 -23.53 2.19
C SER A 46 -7.54 -23.61 3.25
N ILE A 47 -6.92 -24.79 3.45
CA ILE A 47 -5.81 -24.96 4.39
C ILE A 47 -4.63 -24.04 4.03
N ILE A 48 -4.25 -23.98 2.76
CA ILE A 48 -3.13 -23.11 2.33
C ILE A 48 -3.47 -21.63 2.56
N LEU A 49 -4.69 -21.20 2.26
CA LEU A 49 -5.11 -19.82 2.53
C LEU A 49 -5.11 -19.49 4.03
N VAL A 50 -5.52 -20.43 4.88
CA VAL A 50 -5.46 -20.28 6.34
C VAL A 50 -4.01 -20.14 6.79
N VAL A 51 -3.10 -20.99 6.30
CA VAL A 51 -1.66 -20.90 6.62
C VAL A 51 -1.10 -19.55 6.16
N LEU A 52 -1.32 -19.15 4.92
CA LEU A 52 -0.87 -17.85 4.40
C LEU A 52 -1.48 -16.69 5.20
N GLY A 53 -2.77 -16.74 5.52
CA GLY A 53 -3.44 -15.74 6.34
C GLY A 53 -2.84 -15.64 7.74
N SER A 54 -2.52 -16.77 8.38
CA SER A 54 -1.90 -16.80 9.70
C SER A 54 -0.53 -16.11 9.75
N LEU A 55 0.21 -16.14 8.65
CA LEU A 55 1.54 -15.52 8.55
C LEU A 55 1.46 -14.07 8.08
N VAL A 56 0.61 -13.77 7.09
CA VAL A 56 0.57 -12.44 6.44
C VAL A 56 -0.22 -11.43 7.25
N LEU A 57 -1.34 -11.81 7.87
CA LEU A 57 -2.19 -10.86 8.58
C LEU A 57 -1.49 -10.19 9.78
N PRO A 58 -0.72 -10.90 10.62
CA PRO A 58 0.04 -10.25 11.69
C PRO A 58 1.10 -9.29 11.15
N VAL A 59 1.80 -9.64 10.07
CA VAL A 59 2.78 -8.74 9.42
C VAL A 59 2.11 -7.46 8.93
N LEU A 60 0.96 -7.58 8.26
CA LEU A 60 0.20 -6.42 7.79
C LEU A 60 -0.32 -5.56 8.96
N GLY A 61 -0.80 -6.21 10.03
CA GLY A 61 -1.23 -5.54 11.25
C GLY A 61 -0.09 -4.71 11.86
N GLY A 62 1.07 -5.33 12.10
CA GLY A 62 2.24 -4.64 12.66
C GLY A 62 2.73 -3.52 11.76
N ARG A 63 2.80 -3.76 10.44
CA ARG A 63 3.24 -2.74 9.47
C ARG A 63 2.35 -1.52 9.50
N GLU A 64 1.04 -1.70 9.37
CA GLU A 64 0.13 -0.56 9.30
C GLU A 64 0.13 0.25 10.60
N LEU A 65 0.38 -0.36 11.77
CA LEU A 65 0.45 0.38 13.03
C LEU A 65 1.54 1.48 13.03
N VAL A 66 2.70 1.22 12.42
CA VAL A 66 3.89 2.11 12.54
C VAL A 66 4.19 2.90 11.26
N ARG A 67 3.67 2.47 10.11
CA ARG A 67 3.98 3.05 8.78
C ARG A 67 3.70 4.56 8.66
N GLY A 68 2.89 5.12 9.56
CA GLY A 68 2.47 6.52 9.54
C GLY A 68 1.41 6.77 8.46
N HIS A 69 0.35 7.49 8.83
CA HIS A 69 -0.74 7.82 7.91
C HIS A 69 -1.09 9.28 8.02
N ASP A 70 -1.44 9.88 6.88
CA ASP A 70 -2.10 11.18 6.86
C ASP A 70 -3.61 10.98 7.04
N ARG A 71 -4.05 10.91 8.30
CA ARG A 71 -5.44 10.72 8.68
C ARG A 71 -5.76 11.61 9.87
N GLY A 72 -6.99 12.12 9.94
CA GLY A 72 -7.51 12.75 11.15
C GLY A 72 -7.60 11.76 12.31
N PHE A 73 -7.81 12.27 13.53
CA PHE A 73 -7.81 11.49 14.77
C PHE A 73 -8.65 10.19 14.70
N ALA A 74 -9.90 10.29 14.27
CA ALA A 74 -10.78 9.12 14.13
C ALA A 74 -10.25 8.10 13.11
N GLY A 75 -9.67 8.56 12.00
CA GLY A 75 -9.06 7.69 11.00
C GLY A 75 -7.86 6.92 11.53
N THR A 76 -7.05 7.56 12.37
CA THR A 76 -5.91 6.92 13.04
C THR A 76 -6.39 5.89 14.07
N LEU A 77 -7.36 6.23 14.91
CA LEU A 77 -7.86 5.30 15.93
C LEU A 77 -8.53 4.07 15.30
N PHE A 78 -9.50 4.25 14.40
CA PHE A 78 -10.29 3.14 13.86
C PHE A 78 -9.55 2.33 12.79
N LYS A 79 -8.85 3.00 11.86
CA LYS A 79 -8.22 2.28 10.74
C LYS A 79 -6.80 1.83 11.04
N THR A 80 -6.08 2.56 11.88
CA THR A 80 -4.68 2.22 12.20
C THR A 80 -4.62 1.35 13.44
N PHE A 81 -5.17 1.77 14.58
CA PHE A 81 -5.12 0.94 15.81
C PHE A 81 -6.09 -0.25 15.78
N LEU A 82 -7.39 0.00 15.66
CA LEU A 82 -8.39 -1.07 15.67
C LEU A 82 -8.23 -2.02 14.46
N GLY A 83 -7.97 -1.46 13.28
CA GLY A 83 -7.69 -2.25 12.08
C GLY A 83 -6.46 -3.15 12.21
N SER A 84 -5.34 -2.64 12.74
CA SER A 84 -4.13 -3.46 12.94
C SER A 84 -4.31 -4.52 14.01
N LEU A 85 -5.00 -4.19 15.11
CA LEU A 85 -5.30 -5.13 16.18
C LEU A 85 -6.20 -6.26 15.69
N PHE A 86 -7.22 -5.92 14.88
CA PHE A 86 -8.09 -6.91 14.26
C PHE A 86 -7.32 -7.85 13.32
N LEU A 87 -6.41 -7.31 12.50
CA LEU A 87 -5.54 -8.13 11.63
C LEU A 87 -4.64 -9.08 12.43
N ALA A 88 -4.04 -8.59 13.51
CA ALA A 88 -3.23 -9.42 14.40
C ALA A 88 -4.06 -10.52 15.08
N ALA A 89 -5.24 -10.19 15.60
CA ALA A 89 -6.15 -11.13 16.22
C ALA A 89 -6.68 -12.18 15.23
N ALA A 90 -7.02 -11.79 14.01
CA ALA A 90 -7.43 -12.71 12.95
C ALA A 90 -6.28 -13.65 12.56
N GLY A 91 -5.06 -13.11 12.40
CA GLY A 91 -3.86 -13.92 12.14
C GLY A 91 -3.58 -14.92 13.26
N PHE A 92 -3.72 -14.50 14.51
CA PHE A 92 -3.60 -15.39 15.68
C PHE A 92 -4.65 -16.51 15.67
N ALA A 93 -5.91 -16.18 15.41
CA ALA A 93 -6.98 -17.18 15.34
C ALA A 93 -6.72 -18.23 14.26
N LEU A 94 -6.23 -17.80 13.09
CA LEU A 94 -5.82 -18.72 12.01
C LEU A 94 -4.61 -19.57 12.42
N ALA A 95 -3.58 -18.98 13.05
CA ALA A 95 -2.41 -19.70 13.53
C ALA A 95 -2.82 -20.77 14.56
N TRP A 96 -3.69 -20.42 15.50
CA TRP A 96 -4.23 -21.35 16.48
C TRP A 96 -4.97 -22.51 15.83
N PHE A 97 -5.82 -22.25 14.83
CA PHE A 97 -6.50 -23.28 14.07
C PHE A 97 -5.54 -24.21 13.32
N VAL A 98 -4.49 -23.66 12.68
CA VAL A 98 -3.45 -24.44 11.99
C VAL A 98 -2.71 -25.36 12.97
N PHE A 99 -2.23 -24.82 14.09
CA PHE A 99 -1.52 -25.61 15.09
C PHE A 99 -2.41 -26.66 15.75
N PHE A 100 -3.70 -26.38 15.92
CA PHE A 100 -4.66 -27.34 16.44
C PHE A 100 -4.79 -28.55 15.50
N ILE A 101 -4.91 -28.33 14.19
CA ILE A 101 -4.93 -29.41 13.19
C ILE A 101 -3.61 -30.19 13.21
N LEU A 102 -2.47 -29.50 13.18
CA LEU A 102 -1.15 -30.14 13.17
C LEU A 102 -0.91 -31.03 14.39
N ILE A 103 -1.28 -30.53 15.58
CA ILE A 103 -1.15 -31.29 16.83
C ILE A 103 -2.13 -32.47 16.86
N GLY A 104 -3.36 -32.31 16.39
CA GLY A 104 -4.31 -33.42 16.28
C GLY A 104 -3.80 -34.54 15.36
N LEU A 105 -3.18 -34.18 14.24
CA LEU A 105 -2.55 -35.13 13.31
C LEU A 105 -1.35 -35.84 13.96
N LEU A 106 -0.52 -35.10 14.71
CA LEU A 106 0.66 -35.66 15.38
C LEU A 106 0.27 -36.59 16.54
N ALA A 107 -0.76 -36.23 17.31
CA ALA A 107 -1.30 -37.03 18.41
C ALA A 107 -1.95 -38.34 17.95
N SER A 108 -2.40 -38.40 16.69
CA SER A 108 -2.97 -39.61 16.09
C SER A 108 -1.91 -40.64 15.66
N GLN A 109 -0.61 -40.30 15.74
CA GLN A 109 0.49 -41.22 15.41
C GLN A 109 0.76 -42.17 16.59
N PRO A 110 1.17 -43.43 16.33
CA PRO A 110 1.40 -44.43 17.38
C PRO A 110 2.51 -44.06 18.39
N ASN A 111 3.43 -43.17 18.00
CA ASN A 111 4.46 -42.59 18.88
C ASN A 111 4.24 -41.08 19.11
N GLY A 112 3.00 -40.60 18.93
CA GLY A 112 2.65 -39.19 19.04
C GLY A 112 2.86 -38.67 20.46
N LEU A 113 3.50 -37.50 20.58
CA LEU A 113 3.61 -36.82 21.87
C LEU A 113 2.22 -36.30 22.27
N PRO A 114 1.79 -36.48 23.53
CA PRO A 114 0.62 -35.80 24.05
C PRO A 114 0.96 -34.31 24.18
N ALA A 115 0.68 -33.54 23.13
CA ALA A 115 0.88 -32.10 23.19
C ALA A 115 -0.32 -31.48 23.94
N PRO A 116 -0.10 -30.85 25.10
CA PRO A 116 -1.17 -30.16 25.80
C PRO A 116 -1.69 -29.01 24.92
N TRP A 117 -2.98 -28.71 24.97
CA TRP A 117 -3.62 -27.60 24.24
C TRP A 117 -2.92 -26.24 24.50
N GLN A 118 -2.23 -26.11 25.64
CA GLN A 118 -1.39 -24.98 26.01
C GLN A 118 -0.22 -24.79 25.03
N ALA A 119 0.41 -25.87 24.55
CA ALA A 119 1.49 -25.80 23.57
C ALA A 119 1.02 -25.20 22.24
N VAL A 120 -0.21 -25.53 21.80
CA VAL A 120 -0.85 -24.95 20.61
C VAL A 120 -0.91 -23.42 20.74
N LEU A 121 -1.39 -22.94 21.90
CA LEU A 121 -1.54 -21.51 22.16
C LEU A 121 -0.21 -20.78 22.19
N TRP A 122 0.80 -21.33 22.88
CA TRP A 122 2.14 -20.72 22.94
C TRP A 122 2.82 -20.67 21.59
N LEU A 123 2.72 -21.72 20.78
CA LEU A 123 3.26 -21.73 19.41
C LEU A 123 2.55 -20.72 18.52
N ALA A 124 1.22 -20.69 18.53
CA ALA A 124 0.43 -19.73 17.77
C ALA A 124 0.74 -18.28 18.18
N ALA A 125 0.85 -18.03 19.48
CA ALA A 125 1.18 -16.71 20.02
C ALA A 125 2.60 -16.29 19.63
N SER A 126 3.58 -17.19 19.74
CA SER A 126 4.97 -16.92 19.40
C SER A 126 5.14 -16.60 17.92
N VAL A 127 4.57 -17.42 17.04
CA VAL A 127 4.62 -17.17 15.58
C VAL A 127 3.94 -15.87 15.22
N THR A 128 2.76 -15.60 15.80
CA THR A 128 2.04 -14.34 15.57
C THR A 128 2.84 -13.14 16.06
N ALA A 129 3.44 -13.21 17.25
CA ALA A 129 4.26 -12.14 17.82
C ALA A 129 5.49 -11.85 16.95
N VAL A 130 6.21 -12.89 16.51
CA VAL A 130 7.36 -12.74 15.60
C VAL A 130 6.93 -12.08 14.30
N MET A 131 5.86 -12.56 13.66
CA MET A 131 5.34 -11.99 12.41
C MET A 131 4.87 -10.54 12.59
N TRP A 132 4.23 -10.24 13.71
CA TRP A 132 3.82 -8.87 14.04
C TRP A 132 5.03 -7.95 14.24
N CYS A 133 6.07 -8.40 14.94
CA CYS A 133 7.34 -7.67 15.08
C CYS A 133 8.02 -7.40 13.73
N VAL A 134 8.06 -8.38 12.82
CA VAL A 134 8.55 -8.17 11.44
C VAL A 134 7.74 -7.08 10.75
N GLY A 135 6.42 -7.10 10.90
CA GLY A 135 5.53 -6.05 10.43
C GLY A 135 5.91 -4.67 10.97
N LEU A 136 6.08 -4.54 12.29
CA LEU A 136 6.46 -3.29 12.95
C LEU A 136 7.78 -2.73 12.42
N LEU A 137 8.80 -3.58 12.28
CA LEU A 137 10.11 -3.20 11.75
C LEU A 137 10.00 -2.71 10.31
N TRP A 138 9.28 -3.44 9.46
CA TRP A 138 9.04 -3.01 8.08
C TRP A 138 8.28 -1.67 8.04
N GLY A 139 7.24 -1.50 8.86
CA GLY A 139 6.52 -0.24 8.98
C GLY A 139 7.42 0.93 9.40
N ALA A 140 8.31 0.71 10.37
CA ALA A 140 9.25 1.71 10.84
C ALA A 140 10.25 2.15 9.76
N ILE A 141 10.77 1.20 8.98
CA ILE A 141 11.70 1.48 7.87
C ILE A 141 11.01 2.30 6.76
N GLU A 142 9.74 2.03 6.46
CA GLU A 142 9.00 2.77 5.43
C GLU A 142 8.51 4.16 5.89
N ARG A 143 8.36 4.36 7.20
CA ARG A 143 7.82 5.58 7.80
C ARG A 143 8.47 6.88 7.33
N PRO A 144 9.81 7.06 7.33
CA PRO A 144 10.42 8.34 6.96
C PRO A 144 10.14 8.73 5.50
N ALA A 145 10.26 7.77 4.57
CA ALA A 145 9.97 8.01 3.16
C ALA A 145 8.51 8.41 2.94
N ARG A 146 7.58 7.75 3.67
CA ARG A 146 6.16 8.05 3.58
C ARG A 146 5.82 9.42 4.18
N LEU A 147 6.34 9.76 5.35
CA LEU A 147 6.13 11.07 5.97
C LEU A 147 6.70 12.20 5.09
N LYS A 148 7.86 11.99 4.46
CA LYS A 148 8.40 12.93 3.47
C LYS A 148 7.43 13.15 2.31
N SER A 149 6.89 12.08 1.73
CA SER A 149 5.93 12.19 0.62
C SER A 149 4.63 12.91 1.02
N ILE A 150 4.14 12.68 2.24
CA ILE A 150 2.97 13.37 2.79
C ILE A 150 3.27 14.86 2.98
N GLY A 151 4.45 15.20 3.52
CA GLY A 151 4.86 16.60 3.69
C GLY A 151 4.97 17.37 2.38
N ILE A 152 5.52 16.74 1.34
CA ILE A 152 5.59 17.34 -0.01
C ILE A 152 4.18 17.54 -0.58
N GLN A 153 3.30 16.55 -0.45
CA GLN A 153 1.93 16.66 -0.92
C GLN A 153 1.19 17.83 -0.25
N ARG A 154 1.26 17.93 1.09
CA ARG A 154 0.63 19.03 1.83
C ARG A 154 1.20 20.40 1.44
N ALA A 155 2.52 20.51 1.26
CA ALA A 155 3.14 21.75 0.81
C ALA A 155 2.65 22.16 -0.59
N ASN A 156 2.47 21.20 -1.50
CA ASN A 156 1.96 21.45 -2.84
C ASN A 156 0.48 21.82 -2.84
N GLU A 157 -0.34 21.15 -2.03
CA GLU A 157 -1.75 21.51 -1.84
C GLU A 157 -1.88 22.94 -1.30
N GLN A 158 -1.10 23.30 -0.28
CA GLN A 158 -1.04 24.67 0.25
C GLN A 158 -0.56 25.68 -0.80
N PHE A 159 0.44 25.34 -1.62
CA PHE A 159 0.90 26.21 -2.70
C PHE A 159 -0.22 26.52 -3.69
N LEU A 160 -0.95 25.50 -4.14
CA LEU A 160 -2.06 25.65 -5.08
C LEU A 160 -3.20 26.47 -4.47
N GLU A 161 -3.58 26.16 -3.22
CA GLU A 161 -4.64 26.87 -2.50
C GLU A 161 -4.29 28.35 -2.28
N ASN A 162 -3.08 28.64 -1.79
CA ASN A 162 -2.62 30.02 -1.53
C ASN A 162 -2.50 30.85 -2.82
N ARG A 163 -2.26 30.19 -3.96
CA ARG A 163 -2.22 30.85 -5.26
C ARG A 163 -3.59 30.97 -5.91
N GLY A 164 -4.64 30.33 -5.37
CA GLY A 164 -5.99 30.40 -5.93
C GLY A 164 -6.24 29.45 -7.10
N PHE A 165 -5.42 28.40 -7.24
CA PHE A 165 -5.71 27.35 -8.22
C PHE A 165 -6.98 26.59 -7.84
N ARG A 166 -7.79 26.26 -8.84
CA ARG A 166 -8.98 25.41 -8.66
C ARG A 166 -8.85 24.15 -9.49
N THR A 167 -8.92 22.99 -8.86
CA THR A 167 -8.91 21.70 -9.54
C THR A 167 -10.30 21.37 -10.10
N THR A 168 -10.35 20.82 -11.31
CA THR A 168 -11.58 20.31 -11.93
C THR A 168 -11.45 18.81 -12.22
N ASP A 169 -12.56 18.08 -12.13
CA ASP A 169 -12.64 16.65 -12.45
C ASP A 169 -12.75 16.37 -13.97
N GLY A 170 -12.43 17.35 -14.82
CA GLY A 170 -12.55 17.25 -16.27
C GLY A 170 -11.29 16.67 -16.92
N ASP A 171 -11.48 15.89 -17.99
CA ASP A 171 -10.37 15.33 -18.78
C ASP A 171 -9.67 16.40 -19.65
N ASP A 172 -10.43 17.41 -20.11
CA ASP A 172 -9.89 18.48 -20.98
C ASP A 172 -9.41 19.71 -20.21
N ILE A 173 -10.09 20.06 -19.11
CA ILE A 173 -9.68 21.13 -18.21
C ILE A 173 -9.43 20.47 -16.86
N THR A 174 -8.18 20.54 -16.42
CA THR A 174 -7.73 19.91 -15.17
C THR A 174 -7.66 20.90 -14.01
N HIS A 175 -7.31 22.16 -14.33
CA HIS A 175 -7.11 23.21 -13.34
C HIS A 175 -7.55 24.56 -13.92
N PHE A 176 -7.95 25.48 -13.04
CA PHE A 176 -7.96 26.91 -13.32
C PHE A 176 -6.82 27.57 -12.58
N ASP A 177 -6.15 28.49 -13.25
CA ASP A 177 -5.10 29.29 -12.64
C ASP A 177 -5.70 30.47 -11.83
N PRO A 178 -4.85 31.26 -11.14
CA PRO A 178 -5.31 32.38 -10.31
C PRO A 178 -6.11 33.44 -11.09
N ASP A 179 -5.83 33.57 -12.39
CA ASP A 179 -6.48 34.53 -13.30
C ASP A 179 -7.77 33.95 -13.92
N GLY A 180 -8.15 32.72 -13.54
CA GLY A 180 -9.32 32.02 -14.07
C GLY A 180 -9.10 31.39 -15.45
N GLN A 181 -7.86 31.32 -15.95
CA GLN A 181 -7.55 30.68 -17.22
C GLN A 181 -7.64 29.15 -17.08
N PRO A 182 -8.40 28.45 -17.95
CA PRO A 182 -8.44 27.00 -17.95
C PRO A 182 -7.10 26.41 -18.42
N LEU A 183 -6.58 25.48 -17.62
CA LEU A 183 -5.33 24.78 -17.81
C LEU A 183 -5.56 23.27 -17.98
N ARG A 184 -4.88 22.70 -18.98
CA ARG A 184 -4.76 21.27 -19.19
C ARG A 184 -3.36 20.81 -18.82
N PHE A 185 -3.24 19.87 -17.90
CA PHE A 185 -1.98 19.21 -17.60
C PHE A 185 -1.47 18.46 -18.85
N ILE A 186 -0.20 18.69 -19.21
CA ILE A 186 0.46 18.02 -20.35
C ILE A 186 1.47 17.00 -19.84
N GLU A 187 2.44 17.46 -19.06
CA GLU A 187 3.59 16.66 -18.66
C GLU A 187 4.19 17.14 -17.34
N ALA A 188 4.88 16.24 -16.66
CA ALA A 188 5.64 16.52 -15.44
C ALA A 188 7.09 16.10 -15.64
N HIS A 189 7.99 17.05 -15.46
CA HIS A 189 9.44 16.87 -15.43
C HIS A 189 9.93 16.83 -13.97
N SER A 190 11.21 16.55 -13.76
CA SER A 190 11.80 16.55 -12.41
C SER A 190 11.86 17.95 -11.79
N ASP A 191 11.92 19.00 -12.60
CA ASP A 191 12.11 20.40 -12.20
C ASP A 191 10.87 21.28 -12.43
N ARG A 192 9.85 20.81 -13.17
CA ARG A 192 8.66 21.59 -13.48
C ARG A 192 7.46 20.75 -13.90
N ILE A 193 6.27 21.32 -13.73
CA ILE A 193 4.99 20.81 -14.24
C ILE A 193 4.51 21.73 -15.35
N VAL A 194 4.15 21.17 -16.51
CA VAL A 194 3.77 21.92 -17.70
C VAL A 194 2.27 21.82 -17.94
N PHE A 195 1.64 22.98 -18.07
CA PHE A 195 0.24 23.14 -18.42
C PHE A 195 0.11 23.83 -19.77
N MET A 196 -0.92 23.46 -20.53
CA MET A 196 -1.36 24.16 -21.73
C MET A 196 -2.60 24.98 -21.40
N ALA A 197 -2.64 26.23 -21.84
CA ALA A 197 -3.82 27.07 -21.70
C ALA A 197 -4.88 26.67 -22.73
N VAL A 198 -6.04 26.21 -22.25
CA VAL A 198 -7.15 25.79 -23.12
C VAL A 198 -7.71 27.02 -23.83
N GLY A 199 -7.93 26.92 -25.15
CA GLY A 199 -8.39 28.02 -25.99
C GLY A 199 -7.31 29.01 -26.44
N LYS A 200 -6.06 28.87 -25.98
CA LYS A 200 -4.93 29.72 -26.40
C LYS A 200 -3.84 28.89 -27.09
N ARG A 201 -3.68 29.07 -28.40
CA ARG A 201 -2.71 28.28 -29.18
C ARG A 201 -1.28 28.63 -28.78
N GLY A 202 -0.48 27.60 -28.46
CA GLY A 202 0.95 27.73 -28.17
C GLY A 202 1.29 28.31 -26.79
N LYS A 203 0.30 28.68 -25.99
CA LYS A 203 0.51 29.30 -24.68
C LYS A 203 0.59 28.24 -23.58
N ARG A 204 1.60 28.36 -22.71
CA ARG A 204 1.89 27.38 -21.64
C ARG A 204 2.13 28.05 -20.30
N GLY A 205 1.72 27.37 -19.24
CA GLY A 205 2.03 27.73 -17.87
C GLY A 205 2.93 26.69 -17.22
N PHE A 206 3.84 27.13 -16.35
CA PHE A 206 4.81 26.26 -15.70
C PHE A 206 4.73 26.45 -14.18
N ILE A 207 4.72 25.34 -13.45
CA ILE A 207 4.97 25.34 -12.00
C ILE A 207 6.36 24.73 -11.79
N ASN A 208 7.30 25.49 -11.26
CA ASN A 208 8.63 25.01 -10.94
C ASN A 208 8.61 24.16 -9.66
N LEU A 209 9.46 23.13 -9.64
CA LEU A 209 9.64 22.20 -8.53
C LEU A 209 11.05 22.34 -7.95
N ASP A 210 11.18 22.19 -6.63
CA ASP A 210 12.48 22.00 -5.99
C ASP A 210 13.03 20.56 -6.16
N ALA A 211 14.23 20.30 -5.64
CA ALA A 211 14.88 18.98 -5.72
C ALA A 211 14.06 17.87 -5.00
N GLU A 212 13.23 18.25 -4.04
CA GLU A 212 12.33 17.38 -3.30
C GLU A 212 10.96 17.18 -3.98
N GLY A 213 10.66 17.92 -5.04
CA GLY A 213 9.39 17.87 -5.77
C GLY A 213 8.29 18.79 -5.20
N ARG A 214 8.65 19.81 -4.42
CA ARG A 214 7.73 20.83 -3.91
C ARG A 214 7.55 21.96 -4.93
N MET A 215 6.33 22.46 -5.06
CA MET A 215 5.99 23.59 -5.92
C MET A 215 6.52 24.90 -5.32
N THR A 216 7.35 25.63 -6.06
CA THR A 216 8.02 26.84 -5.58
C THR A 216 7.48 28.12 -6.23
N SER A 217 7.15 28.07 -7.52
CA SER A 217 6.69 29.24 -8.27
C SER A 217 5.82 28.85 -9.46
N TYR A 218 4.86 29.70 -9.82
CA TYR A 218 4.07 29.61 -11.05
C TYR A 218 4.47 30.74 -12.00
N SER A 219 4.77 30.42 -13.26
CA SER A 219 5.20 31.38 -14.28
C SER A 219 4.07 32.22 -14.86
N GLY A 220 2.80 31.83 -14.67
CA GLY A 220 1.70 32.34 -15.49
C GLY A 220 1.70 31.73 -16.89
N VAL A 221 0.64 32.03 -17.65
CA VAL A 221 0.49 31.61 -19.04
C VAL A 221 1.23 32.59 -19.96
N MET A 222 2.27 32.12 -20.63
CA MET A 222 3.10 32.91 -21.56
C MET A 222 3.07 32.34 -22.97
#